data_AF-A0A7C5SRM8-F1
#
_entry.id   AF-A0A7C5SRM8-F1
#
_cell.length_a   1.000
_cell.length_b   1.000
_cell.length_c   1.000
_cell.angle_alpha   90.00
_cell.angle_beta   90.00
_cell.angle_gamma   90.00
#
_symmetry.space_group_name_H-M   'P 1'
#
loop_
_entity.id
_entity.type
_entity.pdbx_description
1 polymer ?
#
loop_
_entity_poly.entity_id
_entity_poly.type
_entity_poly.pdbx_seq_one_letter_code
_entity_poly.pdbx_strand_id
1 'polypeptide(L)'
;MTSATTQTHRTLRGLIAGLVAAVPMGALTMMLGLATGLGFFEPLRLIASALLGEAALDGAFPVLLGLMLHMATGALLGALYARVVRPSASTPAAGIVYGLGVWAVAALVQGAAAPLLAQGLPGWIFALAHAVYGLSLAALLRR
;
A
#
# COMPACT_ATOMS: atom_id res chain seq x y z
N MET A 1 28.35 8.04 16.35
CA MET A 1 27.21 8.40 15.46
C MET A 1 26.11 8.96 16.32
N THR A 2 25.61 10.17 16.03
CA THR A 2 24.51 10.80 16.78
C THR A 2 23.19 10.08 16.48
N SER A 3 22.28 10.01 17.46
CA SER A 3 20.97 9.33 17.32
C SER A 3 20.16 9.81 16.11
N ALA A 4 20.35 11.07 15.70
CA ALA A 4 19.69 11.70 14.55
C ALA A 4 20.08 11.06 13.21
N THR A 5 21.36 10.72 12.98
CA THR A 5 21.80 10.15 11.69
C THR A 5 21.28 8.72 11.49
N THR A 6 21.21 7.95 12.57
CA THR A 6 20.64 6.59 12.56
C THR A 6 19.14 6.60 12.26
N GLN A 7 18.42 7.61 12.76
CA GLN A 7 16.98 7.75 12.52
C GLN A 7 16.68 8.13 11.06
N THR A 8 17.37 9.11 10.50
CA THR A 8 17.22 9.50 9.09
C THR A 8 17.49 8.33 8.14
N HIS A 9 18.54 7.56 8.40
CA HIS A 9 18.87 6.39 7.57
C HIS A 9 17.78 5.31 7.64
N ARG A 10 17.21 5.04 8.82
CA ARG A 10 16.08 4.10 8.96
C ARG A 10 14.84 4.56 8.21
N THR A 11 14.50 5.85 8.30
CA THR A 11 13.36 6.42 7.57
C THR A 11 13.55 6.32 6.06
N LEU A 12 14.74 6.66 5.55
CA LEU A 12 15.04 6.56 4.11
C LEU A 12 14.95 5.10 3.61
N ARG A 13 15.53 4.15 4.36
CA ARG A 13 15.40 2.72 4.05
C ARG A 13 13.93 2.28 4.04
N GLY A 14 13.14 2.76 4.99
CA GLY A 14 11.70 2.48 5.04
C GLY A 14 10.93 3.06 3.86
N LEU A 15 11.23 4.30 3.43
CA LEU A 15 10.62 4.91 2.24
C LEU A 15 10.89 4.06 1.00
N ILE A 16 12.15 3.67 0.77
CA ILE A 16 12.57 2.86 -0.37
C ILE A 16 11.92 1.47 -0.30
N ALA A 17 11.96 0.83 0.86
CA ALA A 17 11.34 -0.49 1.04
C ALA A 17 9.82 -0.44 0.82
N GLY A 18 9.16 0.63 1.26
CA GLY A 18 7.74 0.87 1.05
C GLY A 18 7.37 1.03 -0.42
N LEU A 19 8.16 1.80 -1.18
CA LEU A 19 8.01 1.91 -2.64
C LEU A 19 8.12 0.53 -3.31
N VAL A 20 9.15 -0.24 -2.98
CA VAL A 20 9.40 -1.55 -3.58
C VAL A 20 8.30 -2.55 -3.18
N ALA A 21 7.86 -2.55 -1.92
CA ALA A 21 6.81 -3.44 -1.42
C ALA A 21 5.43 -3.12 -2.00
N ALA A 22 5.17 -1.86 -2.39
CA ALA A 22 3.90 -1.48 -3.01
C ALA A 22 3.71 -2.10 -4.41
N VAL A 23 4.80 -2.44 -5.11
CA VAL A 23 4.76 -3.03 -6.46
C VAL A 23 4.07 -4.40 -6.49
N PRO A 24 4.51 -5.44 -5.73
CA PRO A 24 3.84 -6.75 -5.76
C PRO A 24 2.39 -6.68 -5.26
N MET A 25 2.10 -5.82 -4.29
CA MET A 25 0.73 -5.54 -3.84
C MET A 25 -0.14 -4.98 -4.98
N GLY A 26 0.32 -3.94 -5.66
CA GLY A 26 -0.41 -3.31 -6.77
C GLY A 26 -0.57 -4.26 -7.96
N ALA A 27 0.49 -5.00 -8.31
CA ALA A 27 0.43 -6.01 -9.37
C ALA A 27 -0.61 -7.09 -9.05
N LEU A 28 -0.66 -7.58 -7.80
CA LEU A 28 -1.65 -8.57 -7.38
C LEU A 28 -3.07 -8.05 -7.51
N THR A 29 -3.36 -6.83 -7.05
CA THR A 29 -4.72 -6.27 -7.16
C THR A 29 -5.12 -6.02 -8.61
N MET A 30 -4.19 -5.59 -9.46
CA MET A 30 -4.44 -5.41 -10.90
C MET A 30 -4.71 -6.74 -11.61
N MET A 31 -3.96 -7.81 -11.28
CA MET A 31 -4.21 -9.16 -11.78
C MET A 31 -5.56 -9.70 -11.34
N LEU A 32 -5.89 -9.57 -10.05
CA LEU A 32 -7.18 -10.01 -9.52
C LEU A 32 -8.34 -9.19 -10.07
N GLY A 33 -8.15 -7.89 -10.28
CA GLY A 33 -9.12 -7.02 -10.93
C GLY A 33 -9.43 -7.48 -12.36
N LEU A 34 -8.40 -7.84 -13.12
CA LEU A 34 -8.57 -8.46 -14.43
C LEU A 34 -9.31 -9.80 -14.35
N ALA A 35 -8.89 -10.69 -13.44
CA ALA A 35 -9.46 -12.03 -13.28
C ALA A 35 -10.91 -12.04 -12.79
N THR A 36 -11.36 -11.00 -12.09
CA THR A 36 -12.72 -10.88 -11.52
C THR A 36 -13.64 -9.99 -12.36
N GLY A 37 -13.17 -9.49 -13.50
CA GLY A 37 -13.95 -8.65 -14.41
C GLY A 37 -14.04 -7.16 -14.03
N LEU A 38 -13.38 -6.74 -12.95
CA LEU A 38 -13.27 -5.33 -12.55
C LEU A 38 -12.41 -4.52 -13.55
N GLY A 39 -11.42 -5.16 -14.16
CA GLY A 39 -10.48 -4.55 -15.12
C GLY A 39 -9.08 -4.35 -14.52
N PHE A 40 -8.08 -4.40 -15.40
CA PHE A 40 -6.66 -4.39 -14.98
C PHE A 40 -6.22 -3.08 -14.31
N PHE A 41 -6.61 -1.93 -14.88
CA PHE A 41 -6.23 -0.62 -14.34
C PHE A 41 -7.22 -0.07 -13.30
N GLU A 42 -8.33 -0.77 -13.08
CA GLU A 42 -9.40 -0.29 -12.23
C GLU A 42 -8.99 -0.06 -10.78
N PRO A 43 -8.15 -0.90 -10.14
CA PRO A 43 -7.62 -0.60 -8.81
C PRO A 43 -6.92 0.76 -8.72
N LEU A 44 -6.23 1.20 -9.77
CA LEU A 44 -5.56 2.50 -9.78
C LEU A 44 -6.57 3.64 -9.93
N ARG A 45 -7.61 3.47 -10.75
CA ARG A 45 -8.71 4.44 -10.85
C ARG A 45 -9.45 4.60 -9.53
N LEU A 46 -9.74 3.48 -8.87
CA LEU A 46 -10.38 3.48 -7.55
C LEU A 46 -9.52 4.21 -6.51
N ILE A 47 -8.19 4.11 -6.54
CA ILE A 47 -7.32 4.91 -5.68
C ILE A 47 -7.43 6.41 -6.01
N ALA A 48 -7.40 6.77 -7.30
CA ALA A 48 -7.54 8.17 -7.73
C ALA A 48 -8.91 8.78 -7.40
N SER A 49 -9.94 7.94 -7.25
CA SER A 49 -11.30 8.37 -6.87
C SER A 49 -11.36 9.07 -5.52
N ALA A 50 -10.39 8.84 -4.63
CA ALA A 50 -10.26 9.56 -3.37
C ALA A 50 -10.12 11.08 -3.56
N LEU A 51 -9.57 11.53 -4.70
CA LEU A 51 -9.40 12.95 -5.03
C LEU A 51 -10.34 13.42 -6.15
N LEU A 52 -10.66 12.56 -7.10
CA LEU A 52 -11.43 12.94 -8.30
C LEU A 52 -12.90 12.48 -8.28
N GLY A 53 -13.30 11.67 -7.29
CA GLY A 53 -14.63 11.04 -7.28
C GLY A 53 -14.87 10.21 -8.55
N GLU A 54 -16.07 10.36 -9.13
CA GLU A 54 -16.47 9.65 -10.35
C GLU A 54 -15.62 10.01 -11.58
N ALA A 55 -14.99 11.19 -11.62
CA ALA A 55 -14.11 11.57 -12.71
C ALA A 55 -12.84 10.69 -12.78
N ALA A 56 -12.56 9.89 -11.75
CA ALA A 56 -11.47 8.91 -11.80
C ALA A 56 -11.75 7.68 -12.68
N LEU A 57 -13.01 7.42 -13.04
CA LEU A 57 -13.44 6.17 -13.67
C LEU A 57 -13.10 6.08 -15.16
N ASP A 58 -12.70 7.19 -15.80
CA ASP A 58 -12.34 7.21 -17.22
C ASP A 58 -11.03 7.96 -17.50
N GLY A 59 -10.40 7.62 -18.62
CA GLY A 59 -9.17 8.24 -19.10
C GLY A 59 -7.88 7.67 -18.48
N ALA A 60 -6.75 8.17 -19.00
CA ALA A 60 -5.40 7.74 -18.60
C ALA A 60 -4.87 8.50 -17.38
N PHE A 61 -5.29 9.75 -17.18
CA PHE A 61 -4.81 10.58 -16.07
C PHE A 61 -5.12 9.97 -14.69
N PRO A 62 -6.34 9.47 -14.40
CA PRO A 62 -6.61 8.83 -13.12
C PRO A 62 -5.76 7.58 -12.86
N VAL A 63 -5.39 6.82 -13.89
CA VAL A 63 -4.51 5.67 -13.74
C VAL A 63 -3.13 6.10 -13.25
N LEU A 64 -2.57 7.15 -13.87
CA LEU A 64 -1.28 7.71 -13.46
C LEU A 64 -1.34 8.31 -12.05
N LEU A 65 -2.38 9.09 -11.75
CA LEU A 65 -2.58 9.68 -10.42
C LEU A 65 -2.71 8.59 -9.35
N GLY A 66 -3.52 7.56 -9.61
CA GLY A 66 -3.69 6.42 -8.72
C GLY A 66 -2.39 5.67 -8.46
N LEU A 67 -1.59 5.45 -9.50
CA LEU A 67 -0.24 4.88 -9.35
C LEU A 67 0.66 5.75 -8.48
N MET A 68 0.69 7.07 -8.71
CA MET A 68 1.48 8.00 -7.89
C MET A 68 1.05 7.96 -6.42
N LEU A 69 -0.27 8.01 -6.15
CA LEU A 69 -0.83 7.93 -4.80
C LEU A 69 -0.53 6.60 -4.12
N HIS A 70 -0.64 5.49 -4.85
CA HIS A 70 -0.30 4.15 -4.36
C HIS A 70 1.16 4.06 -3.94
N MET A 71 2.07 4.51 -4.82
CA MET A 71 3.50 4.50 -4.54
C MET A 71 3.87 5.43 -3.39
N ALA A 72 3.32 6.65 -3.35
CA ALA A 72 3.56 7.61 -2.27
C ALA A 72 3.08 7.07 -0.92
N THR A 73 1.86 6.53 -0.86
CA THR A 73 1.30 5.92 0.35
C THR A 73 2.12 4.73 0.80
N GLY A 74 2.51 3.85 -0.14
CA GLY A 74 3.39 2.72 0.11
C GLY A 74 4.74 3.14 0.71
N ALA A 75 5.34 4.22 0.21
CA ALA A 75 6.58 4.76 0.76
C ALA A 75 6.41 5.23 2.22
N LEU A 76 5.37 6.03 2.48
CA LEU A 76 5.10 6.60 3.81
C LEU A 76 4.84 5.51 4.85
N LEU A 77 4.07 4.48 4.48
CA LEU A 77 3.81 3.34 5.33
C LEU A 77 5.07 2.49 5.55
N GLY A 78 5.95 2.34 4.55
CA GLY A 78 7.23 1.66 4.73
C GLY A 78 8.16 2.39 5.69
N ALA A 79 8.17 3.73 5.63
CA ALA A 79 8.87 4.57 6.60
C ALA A 79 8.32 4.40 8.03
N LEU A 80 7.00 4.30 8.17
CA LEU A 80 6.34 4.02 9.45
C LEU A 80 6.74 2.63 9.97
N TYR A 81 6.69 1.59 9.13
CA TYR A 81 7.14 0.24 9.49
C TYR A 81 8.58 0.25 10.01
N ALA A 82 9.51 0.88 9.28
CA ALA A 82 10.91 0.97 9.67
C ALA A 82 11.13 1.69 11.00
N ARG A 83 10.20 2.56 11.41
CA ARG A 83 10.21 3.27 12.70
C ARG A 83 9.66 2.40 13.84
N VAL A 84 8.55 1.72 13.62
CA VAL A 84 7.83 0.96 14.68
C VAL A 84 8.36 -0.46 14.85
N VAL A 85 8.85 -1.09 13.78
CA VAL A 85 9.42 -2.45 13.81
C VAL A 85 10.94 -2.37 13.83
N ARG A 86 11.54 -3.01 14.83
CA ARG A 86 13.00 -3.16 14.92
C ARG A 86 13.47 -4.19 13.88
N PRO A 87 14.65 -4.03 13.26
CA PRO A 87 15.15 -5.00 12.27
C PRO A 87 15.16 -6.45 12.77
N SER A 88 15.58 -6.66 14.03
CA SER A 88 15.58 -7.98 14.68
C SER A 88 14.19 -8.59 14.90
N ALA A 89 13.14 -7.77 14.88
CA ALA A 89 11.74 -8.19 15.02
C ALA A 89 11.01 -8.26 13.67
N SER A 90 11.68 -7.95 12.55
CA SER A 90 11.09 -7.92 11.21
C SER A 90 10.99 -9.32 10.61
N THR A 91 10.11 -10.13 11.19
CA THR A 91 9.77 -11.49 10.72
C THR A 91 8.64 -11.44 9.68
N PRO A 92 8.44 -12.49 8.87
CA PRO A 92 7.29 -12.58 7.97
C PRO A 92 5.95 -12.37 8.68
N ALA A 93 5.79 -12.95 9.87
CA ALA A 93 4.57 -12.80 10.67
C ALA A 93 4.37 -11.34 11.13
N ALA A 94 5.42 -10.65 11.59
CA ALA A 94 5.33 -9.23 11.96
C ALA A 94 4.95 -8.35 10.76
N GLY A 95 5.51 -8.65 9.58
CA GLY A 95 5.14 -8.01 8.32
C GLY A 95 3.66 -8.17 7.98
N ILE A 96 3.17 -9.41 7.98
CA ILE A 96 1.75 -9.71 7.68
C ILE A 96 0.83 -9.01 8.69
N VAL A 97 1.13 -9.08 9.99
CA VAL A 97 0.34 -8.39 11.03
C VAL A 97 0.32 -6.89 10.80
N TYR A 98 1.46 -6.28 10.47
CA TYR A 98 1.51 -4.86 10.13
C TYR A 98 0.68 -4.53 8.89
N GLY A 99 0.83 -5.31 7.82
CA GLY A 99 0.07 -5.13 6.58
C GLY A 99 -1.44 -5.21 6.82
N LEU A 100 -1.89 -6.22 7.55
CA LEU A 100 -3.30 -6.35 7.94
C LEU A 100 -3.76 -5.21 8.87
N GLY A 101 -2.88 -4.66 9.71
CA GLY A 101 -3.16 -3.45 10.49
C GLY A 101 -3.40 -2.23 9.58
N VAL A 102 -2.54 -2.03 8.57
CA VAL A 102 -2.74 -0.99 7.55
C VAL A 102 -4.08 -1.18 6.83
N TRP A 103 -4.38 -2.42 6.40
CA TRP A 103 -5.66 -2.75 5.78
C TRP A 103 -6.84 -2.37 6.69
N ALA A 104 -6.80 -2.75 7.97
CA ALA A 104 -7.90 -2.48 8.89
C ALA A 104 -8.13 -0.96 9.05
N VAL A 105 -7.05 -0.18 9.19
CA VAL A 105 -7.14 1.28 9.25
C VAL A 105 -7.70 1.85 7.94
N ALA A 106 -7.18 1.40 6.80
CA ALA A 106 -7.66 1.82 5.48
C ALA A 106 -9.14 1.49 5.27
N ALA A 107 -9.59 0.31 5.67
CA ALA A 107 -10.97 -0.15 5.58
C ALA A 107 -11.94 0.68 6.44
N LEU A 108 -11.47 1.22 7.57
CA LEU A 108 -12.27 2.11 8.42
C LEU A 108 -12.41 3.52 7.83
N VAL A 109 -11.37 4.02 7.14
CA VAL A 109 -11.38 5.39 6.59
C VAL A 109 -11.93 5.48 5.17
N GLN A 110 -11.86 4.40 4.39
CA GLN A 110 -12.22 4.41 2.96
C GLN A 110 -13.69 4.80 2.71
N GLY A 111 -14.61 4.45 3.61
CA GLY A 111 -16.03 4.77 3.40
C GLY A 111 -16.30 6.28 3.32
N ALA A 112 -15.52 7.07 4.07
CA ALA A 112 -15.62 8.53 4.05
C ALA A 112 -14.66 9.18 3.04
N ALA A 113 -13.44 8.66 2.91
CA ALA A 113 -12.40 9.30 2.11
C ALA A 113 -12.35 8.84 0.64
N ALA A 114 -12.82 7.63 0.34
CA ALA A 114 -12.73 6.99 -0.97
C ALA A 114 -13.89 5.98 -1.17
N PRO A 115 -15.16 6.44 -1.19
CA PRO A 115 -16.32 5.56 -1.19
C PRO A 115 -16.36 4.60 -2.39
N LEU A 116 -15.90 5.05 -3.57
CA LEU A 116 -15.83 4.22 -4.77
C LEU A 116 -14.83 3.08 -4.60
N LEU A 117 -13.66 3.33 -3.99
CA LEU A 117 -12.70 2.26 -3.65
C LEU A 117 -13.31 1.24 -2.68
N ALA A 118 -14.00 1.73 -1.65
CA ALA A 118 -14.62 0.90 -0.62
C ALA A 118 -15.68 -0.06 -1.18
N GLN A 119 -16.42 0.39 -2.20
CA GLN A 119 -17.49 -0.37 -2.85
C GLN A 119 -17.00 -1.23 -4.03
N GLY A 120 -15.99 -0.74 -4.76
CA GLY A 120 -15.52 -1.35 -6.00
C GLY A 120 -14.46 -2.44 -5.81
N LEU A 121 -13.75 -2.46 -4.68
CA LEU A 121 -12.74 -3.48 -4.41
C LEU A 121 -13.19 -4.45 -3.31
N PRO A 122 -13.32 -5.76 -3.58
CA PRO A 122 -13.67 -6.75 -2.57
C PRO A 122 -12.71 -6.72 -1.37
N GLY A 123 -13.27 -6.65 -0.16
CA GLY A 123 -12.48 -6.46 1.07
C GLY A 123 -11.41 -7.53 1.31
N TRP A 124 -11.64 -8.78 0.87
CA TRP A 124 -10.66 -9.85 0.99
C TRP A 124 -9.48 -9.70 0.02
N ILE A 125 -9.69 -9.16 -1.20
CA ILE A 125 -8.62 -8.81 -2.14
C ILE A 125 -7.77 -7.71 -1.52
N PHE A 126 -8.43 -6.71 -0.95
CA PHE A 126 -7.76 -5.61 -0.27
C PHE A 126 -6.91 -6.10 0.91
N ALA A 127 -7.43 -7.00 1.74
CA ALA A 127 -6.71 -7.60 2.86
C ALA A 127 -5.50 -8.44 2.40
N LEU A 128 -5.70 -9.29 1.40
CA LEU A 128 -4.64 -10.14 0.84
C LEU A 128 -3.50 -9.31 0.26
N ALA A 129 -3.82 -8.26 -0.51
CA ALA A 129 -2.85 -7.36 -1.09
C ALA A 129 -2.00 -6.66 0.01
N HIS A 130 -2.63 -6.24 1.09
CA HIS A 130 -1.94 -5.65 2.23
C HIS A 130 -1.08 -6.65 3.01
N ALA A 131 -1.50 -7.91 3.12
CA ALA A 131 -0.66 -8.95 3.68
C ALA A 131 0.62 -9.17 2.85
N VAL A 132 0.51 -9.13 1.51
CA VAL A 132 1.66 -9.18 0.59
C VAL A 132 2.58 -7.98 0.77
N TYR A 133 2.03 -6.76 0.85
CA TYR A 133 2.80 -5.56 1.14
C TYR A 133 3.61 -5.68 2.44
N GLY A 134 2.95 -6.10 3.53
CA GLY A 134 3.58 -6.30 4.83
C GLY A 134 4.67 -7.37 4.81
N LEU A 135 4.43 -8.50 4.13
CA LEU A 135 5.43 -9.54 3.93
C LEU A 135 6.66 -9.03 3.17
N SER A 136 6.44 -8.28 2.08
CA SER A 136 7.52 -7.66 1.30
C SER A 136 8.34 -6.66 2.12
N LEU A 137 7.69 -5.82 2.92
CA LEU A 137 8.37 -4.91 3.84
C LEU A 137 9.26 -5.66 4.83
N ALA A 138 8.73 -6.72 5.45
CA ALA A 138 9.49 -7.50 6.42
C ALA A 138 10.74 -8.12 5.79
N ALA A 139 10.63 -8.65 4.57
CA ALA A 139 11.75 -9.21 3.82
C ALA A 139 12.83 -8.16 3.50
N LEU A 140 12.43 -6.93 3.14
CA LEU A 140 13.34 -5.85 2.78
C LEU A 140 14.05 -5.21 3.99
N LEU A 141 13.42 -5.25 5.16
CA LEU A 141 13.88 -4.52 6.37
C LEU A 141 14.39 -5.42 7.50
N ARG A 142 14.52 -6.73 7.28
CA ARG A 142 15.05 -7.72 8.25
C ARG A 142 16.55 -7.61 8.56
N ARG A 143 17.28 -6.70 7.93
CA ARG A 143 18.75 -6.57 8.07
C ARG A 143 19.15 -5.18 8.57
#